data_AF-A0A920QGE7-F1
#
_entry.id   AF-A0A920QGE7-F1
#
_cell.length_a   1.000
_cell.length_b   1.000
_cell.length_c   1.000
_cell.angle_alpha   90.00
_cell.angle_beta   90.00
_cell.angle_gamma   90.00
#
_symmetry.space_group_name_H-M   'P 1'
#
loop_
_entity.id
_entity.type
_entity.pdbx_description
1 polymer ?
#
loop_
_entity_poly.entity_id
_entity_poly.type
_entity_poly.pdbx_seq_one_letter_code
_entity_poly.pdbx_strand_id
1 'polypeptide(L)'
;MILNNFSAKIRPAVVAGMFYPGHEKELRNAVQNYLQIAGEAESELKIDLSEITTIRMLIVPHAGYIYSGKTAAFAYQYLHQLKNKIQRVILLGPAHRFRLTGAALPAVDSFRTPLGMITLDSELMEKILNDYSWINVIDQAHSEEHCLEVQLPFLQETLNEFKIVPIVVGDSDSELLAQMILNYSEDDQTLIVISTDLSHYHDYQISCDLDLSTAKAIESLSPEMLLPEDACGAYPLRGALLAAKKRNWHVHRLNLCNSGDTAGDRTRVVGYGSWIVTS
;
A
#
# COMPACT_ATOMS: atom_id res chain seq x y z
N MET A 1 10.29 -23.49 36.84
CA MET A 1 9.67 -22.53 35.90
C MET A 1 10.73 -22.13 34.90
N ILE A 2 10.71 -22.72 33.71
CA ILE A 2 11.55 -22.24 32.60
C ILE A 2 10.82 -21.02 32.05
N LEU A 3 11.30 -19.83 32.37
CA LEU A 3 10.89 -18.62 31.66
C LEU A 3 11.47 -18.75 30.25
N ASN A 4 10.67 -19.29 29.33
CA ASN A 4 10.98 -19.22 27.91
C ASN A 4 10.93 -17.74 27.52
N ASN A 5 12.09 -17.10 27.56
CA ASN A 5 12.30 -15.74 27.13
C ASN A 5 12.33 -15.76 25.59
N PHE A 6 11.15 -15.95 24.97
CA PHE A 6 11.01 -15.79 23.52
C PHE A 6 11.22 -14.31 23.21
N SER A 7 12.42 -13.96 22.75
CA SER A 7 12.67 -12.66 22.14
C SER A 7 11.76 -12.53 20.92
N ALA A 8 10.98 -11.46 20.86
CA ALA A 8 10.11 -11.18 19.72
C ALA A 8 10.93 -11.18 18.43
N LYS A 9 10.44 -11.88 17.40
CA LYS A 9 11.02 -11.90 16.05
C LYS A 9 10.64 -10.60 15.36
N ILE A 10 11.65 -9.90 14.84
CA ILE A 10 11.49 -8.57 14.28
C ILE A 10 12.04 -8.56 12.86
N ARG A 11 11.23 -8.08 11.89
CA ARG A 11 11.73 -7.74 10.57
C ARG A 11 12.26 -6.29 10.60
N PRO A 12 13.56 -6.06 10.40
CA PRO A 12 14.13 -4.72 10.46
C PRO A 12 13.63 -3.84 9.31
N ALA A 13 13.87 -2.52 9.39
CA ALA A 13 13.80 -1.65 8.24
C ALA A 13 14.99 -1.97 7.32
N VAL A 14 14.74 -2.32 6.06
CA VAL A 14 15.80 -2.72 5.12
C VAL A 14 16.04 -1.67 4.05
N VAL A 15 15.16 -0.66 3.93
CA VAL A 15 15.32 0.44 2.98
C VAL A 15 15.37 1.83 3.64
N ALA A 16 15.43 1.90 4.97
CA ALA A 16 15.72 3.12 5.70
C ALA A 16 17.10 3.71 5.31
N GLY A 17 17.14 4.99 5.01
CA GLY A 17 18.31 5.67 4.45
C GLY A 17 18.47 5.55 2.93
N MET A 18 17.62 4.75 2.26
CA MET A 18 17.64 4.57 0.80
C MET A 18 16.34 5.06 0.16
N PHE A 19 15.19 4.57 0.62
CA PHE A 19 13.88 4.94 0.09
C PHE A 19 13.24 6.08 0.88
N TYR A 20 13.61 6.22 2.15
CA TYR A 20 13.15 7.29 3.04
C TYR A 20 14.24 7.58 4.08
N PRO A 21 14.20 8.73 4.80
CA PRO A 21 15.24 9.07 5.77
C PRO A 21 15.46 8.00 6.86
N GLY A 22 16.72 7.70 7.18
CA GLY A 22 17.06 6.63 8.13
C GLY A 22 16.95 7.01 9.61
N HIS A 23 16.80 8.31 9.92
CA HIS A 23 16.76 8.83 11.28
C HIS A 23 15.34 9.27 11.66
N GLU A 24 14.91 8.97 12.89
CA GLU A 24 13.54 9.21 13.38
C GLU A 24 13.04 10.63 13.08
N LYS A 25 13.79 11.66 13.51
CA LYS A 25 13.38 13.06 13.37
C LYS A 25 13.28 13.51 11.92
N GLU A 26 14.21 13.06 11.07
CA GLU A 26 14.21 13.38 9.64
C GLU A 26 13.04 12.71 8.93
N LEU A 27 12.78 11.44 9.24
CA LEU A 27 11.68 10.68 8.68
C LEU A 27 10.33 11.29 9.08
N ARG A 28 10.14 11.58 10.37
CA ARG A 28 8.92 12.22 10.88
C ARG A 28 8.68 13.55 10.18
N ASN A 29 9.69 14.42 10.12
CA ASN A 29 9.58 15.71 9.44
C ASN A 29 9.25 15.56 7.95
N ALA A 30 9.89 14.60 7.26
CA ALA A 30 9.62 14.37 5.84
C ALA A 30 8.17 13.93 5.60
N VAL A 31 7.68 12.95 6.36
CA VAL A 31 6.30 12.44 6.25
C VAL A 31 5.29 13.53 6.58
N GLN A 32 5.47 14.24 7.71
CA GLN A 32 4.58 15.33 8.12
C GLN A 32 4.54 16.46 7.10
N ASN A 33 5.67 16.81 6.50
CA ASN A 33 5.72 17.82 5.44
C ASN A 33 4.94 17.38 4.19
N TYR A 34 5.05 16.11 3.76
CA TYR A 34 4.25 15.61 2.64
C TYR A 34 2.75 15.61 2.97
N LEU A 35 2.37 15.18 4.17
CA LEU A 35 0.97 15.18 4.62
C LEU A 35 0.40 16.60 4.68
N GLN A 36 1.17 17.57 5.19
CA GLN A 36 0.76 18.97 5.22
C GLN A 36 0.57 19.52 3.80
N ILE A 37 1.55 19.32 2.91
CA ILE A 37 1.45 19.77 1.50
C ILE A 37 0.24 19.15 0.82
N ALA A 38 -0.02 17.86 1.05
CA ALA A 38 -1.17 17.17 0.47
C ALA A 38 -2.52 17.70 0.98
N GLY A 39 -2.61 18.09 2.26
CA GLY A 39 -3.81 18.68 2.84
C GLY A 39 -4.08 20.13 2.41
N GLU A 40 -3.04 20.88 2.03
CA GLU A 40 -3.14 22.25 1.52
C GLU A 40 -3.31 22.32 -0.01
N ALA A 41 -2.89 21.27 -0.73
CA ALA A 41 -2.97 21.22 -2.19
C ALA A 41 -4.39 20.95 -2.69
N GLU A 42 -4.69 21.46 -3.88
CA GLU A 42 -5.87 21.04 -4.64
C GLU A 42 -5.67 19.60 -5.11
N SER A 43 -6.30 18.65 -4.41
CA SER A 43 -6.35 17.25 -4.84
C SER A 43 -7.26 17.10 -6.07
N GLU A 44 -7.04 16.07 -6.88
CA GLU A 44 -7.94 15.74 -7.99
C GLU A 44 -9.29 15.13 -7.54
N LEU A 45 -9.54 15.10 -6.24
CA LEU A 45 -10.78 14.61 -5.66
C LEU A 45 -11.97 15.43 -6.17
N LYS A 46 -12.93 14.76 -6.81
CA LYS A 46 -14.10 15.39 -7.42
C LYS A 46 -15.34 15.38 -6.52
N ILE A 47 -15.20 14.98 -5.27
CA ILE A 47 -16.30 14.84 -4.31
C ILE A 47 -16.02 15.62 -3.04
N ASP A 48 -17.09 16.02 -2.35
CA ASP A 48 -16.98 16.68 -1.05
C ASP A 48 -16.57 15.64 0.00
N LEU A 49 -15.53 15.95 0.76
CA LEU A 49 -15.01 15.08 1.81
C LEU A 49 -16.02 14.76 2.91
N SER A 50 -17.00 15.63 3.11
CA SER A 50 -18.10 15.40 4.06
C SER A 50 -19.03 14.26 3.62
N GLU A 51 -19.00 13.85 2.35
CA GLU A 51 -19.77 12.72 1.82
C GLU A 51 -19.06 11.37 2.02
N ILE A 52 -17.76 11.37 2.37
CA ILE A 52 -16.99 10.14 2.58
C ILE A 52 -17.21 9.61 3.99
N THR A 53 -18.09 8.61 4.13
CA THR A 53 -18.41 8.03 5.44
C THR A 53 -17.40 6.97 5.90
N THR A 54 -16.84 6.19 4.98
CA THR A 54 -15.86 5.14 5.29
C THR A 54 -14.87 4.95 4.14
N ILE A 55 -13.58 5.06 4.45
CA ILE A 55 -12.49 4.70 3.55
C ILE A 55 -12.18 3.21 3.75
N ARG A 56 -12.28 2.42 2.68
CA ARG A 56 -12.07 0.97 2.66
C ARG A 56 -10.67 0.59 2.19
N MET A 57 -10.18 1.31 1.17
CA MET A 57 -8.85 1.04 0.62
C MET A 57 -8.11 2.32 0.28
N LEU A 58 -6.78 2.26 0.37
CA LEU A 58 -5.86 3.17 -0.31
C LEU A 58 -5.16 2.40 -1.44
N ILE A 59 -4.95 3.07 -2.57
CA ILE A 59 -4.05 2.60 -3.63
C ILE A 59 -2.94 3.65 -3.74
N VAL A 60 -1.69 3.27 -3.45
CA VAL A 60 -0.58 4.22 -3.24
C VAL A 60 0.74 3.71 -3.82
N PRO A 61 1.65 4.60 -4.25
CA PRO A 61 2.95 4.24 -4.79
C PRO A 61 3.94 3.83 -3.70
N HIS A 62 5.04 3.18 -4.11
CA HIS A 62 6.11 2.71 -3.21
C HIS A 62 7.54 2.98 -3.68
N ALA A 63 7.74 3.86 -4.68
CA ALA A 63 9.07 4.41 -4.95
C ALA A 63 9.66 5.17 -3.74
N GLY A 64 10.93 5.57 -3.85
CA GLY A 64 11.57 6.41 -2.82
C GLY A 64 10.79 7.71 -2.59
N TYR A 65 10.74 8.17 -1.34
CA TYR A 65 9.93 9.31 -0.90
C TYR A 65 10.20 10.60 -1.67
N ILE A 66 11.42 10.80 -2.16
CA ILE A 66 11.77 11.96 -2.97
C ILE A 66 10.98 12.01 -4.28
N TYR A 67 10.53 10.84 -4.77
CA TYR A 67 9.80 10.69 -6.02
C TYR A 67 8.28 10.57 -5.78
N SER A 68 7.86 9.68 -4.89
CA SER A 68 6.44 9.31 -4.75
C SER A 68 5.81 9.68 -3.41
N GLY A 69 6.59 10.18 -2.45
CA GLY A 69 6.12 10.46 -1.09
C GLY A 69 4.97 11.48 -1.05
N LYS A 70 5.04 12.53 -1.88
CA LYS A 70 3.95 13.49 -2.04
C LYS A 70 2.67 12.84 -2.58
N THR A 71 2.79 11.97 -3.59
CA THR A 71 1.66 11.26 -4.18
C THR A 71 1.01 10.33 -3.17
N ALA A 72 1.79 9.53 -2.42
CA ALA A 72 1.26 8.70 -1.34
C ALA A 72 0.52 9.54 -0.28
N ALA A 73 1.08 10.70 0.10
CA ALA A 73 0.50 11.57 1.12
C ALA A 73 -0.90 12.08 0.79
N PHE A 74 -1.24 12.28 -0.49
CA PHE A 74 -2.61 12.64 -0.90
C PHE A 74 -3.64 11.65 -0.39
N ALA A 75 -3.34 10.35 -0.37
CA ALA A 75 -4.23 9.33 0.17
C ALA A 75 -4.16 9.25 1.71
N TYR A 76 -2.95 9.26 2.26
CA TYR A 76 -2.75 9.07 3.70
C TYR A 76 -3.31 10.20 4.57
N GLN A 77 -3.33 11.44 4.07
CA GLN A 77 -3.85 12.58 4.84
C GLN A 77 -5.32 12.40 5.29
N TYR A 78 -6.12 11.64 4.53
CA TYR A 78 -7.50 11.33 4.88
C TYR A 78 -7.66 10.38 6.07
N LEU A 79 -6.58 9.71 6.50
CA LEU A 79 -6.62 8.85 7.68
C LEU A 79 -6.56 9.63 9.00
N HIS A 80 -6.14 10.91 9.01
CA HIS A 80 -6.05 11.69 10.25
C HIS A 80 -7.38 11.78 11.01
N GLN A 81 -8.50 11.90 10.28
CA GLN A 81 -9.84 11.90 10.87
C GLN A 81 -10.28 10.50 11.35
N LEU A 82 -9.61 9.45 10.90
CA LEU A 82 -9.88 8.04 11.23
C LEU A 82 -8.83 7.43 12.16
N LYS A 83 -7.91 8.24 12.71
CA LYS A 83 -6.73 7.78 13.47
C LYS A 83 -7.00 6.86 14.67
N ASN A 84 -8.20 6.96 15.25
CA ASN A 84 -8.66 6.12 16.37
C ASN A 84 -9.63 5.02 15.92
N LYS A 85 -10.13 5.10 14.69
CA LYS A 85 -11.12 4.18 14.14
C LYS A 85 -10.43 2.97 13.51
N ILE A 86 -9.40 3.22 12.70
CA ILE A 86 -8.64 2.15 12.05
C ILE A 86 -7.70 1.52 13.08
N GLN A 87 -7.90 0.22 13.33
CA GLN A 87 -7.11 -0.59 14.26
C GLN A 87 -6.30 -1.67 13.54
N ARG A 88 -6.60 -1.90 12.26
CA ARG A 88 -5.95 -2.92 11.44
C ARG A 88 -5.69 -2.42 10.03
N VAL A 89 -4.53 -2.74 9.51
CA VAL A 89 -4.17 -2.47 8.11
C VAL A 89 -3.71 -3.75 7.42
N ILE A 90 -4.41 -4.17 6.38
CA ILE A 90 -3.96 -5.25 5.50
C ILE A 90 -3.20 -4.60 4.34
N LEU A 91 -1.90 -4.87 4.27
CA LEU A 91 -1.01 -4.33 3.25
C LEU A 91 -0.82 -5.40 2.16
N LEU A 92 -1.12 -5.07 0.91
CA LEU A 92 -0.84 -5.92 -0.24
C LEU A 92 0.07 -5.19 -1.22
N GLY A 93 1.12 -5.87 -1.67
CA GLY A 93 2.10 -5.30 -2.60
C GLY A 93 2.87 -6.40 -3.32
N PRO A 94 3.55 -6.06 -4.43
CA PRO A 94 4.18 -7.06 -5.27
C PRO A 94 5.46 -7.65 -4.67
N ALA A 95 5.86 -8.81 -5.19
CA ALA A 95 7.16 -9.41 -4.94
C ALA A 95 8.19 -8.96 -6.00
N HIS A 96 9.12 -8.08 -5.64
CA HIS A 96 10.21 -7.62 -6.52
C HIS A 96 11.48 -8.47 -6.39
N ARG A 97 11.77 -8.91 -5.16
CA ARG A 97 13.04 -9.59 -4.82
C ARG A 97 12.95 -11.10 -4.83
N PHE A 98 11.73 -11.64 -4.84
CA PHE A 98 11.48 -13.07 -4.73
C PHE A 98 10.43 -13.49 -5.76
N ARG A 99 10.74 -14.49 -6.59
CA ARG A 99 9.76 -15.04 -7.51
C ARG A 99 8.71 -15.82 -6.72
N LEU A 100 7.48 -15.32 -6.72
CA LEU A 100 6.39 -15.85 -5.91
C LEU A 100 5.21 -16.25 -6.80
N THR A 101 4.67 -17.43 -6.56
CA THR A 101 3.33 -17.84 -7.01
C THR A 101 2.43 -17.89 -5.79
N GLY A 102 1.24 -17.30 -5.86
CA GLY A 102 0.39 -17.04 -4.70
C GLY A 102 0.88 -15.85 -3.88
N ALA A 103 0.70 -15.90 -2.56
CA ALA A 103 1.11 -14.83 -1.65
C ALA A 103 1.86 -15.33 -0.41
N ALA A 104 2.57 -14.41 0.23
CA ALA A 104 3.46 -14.67 1.34
C ALA A 104 3.16 -13.78 2.54
N LEU A 105 2.99 -14.42 3.69
CA LEU A 105 3.01 -13.80 5.01
C LEU A 105 4.38 -14.03 5.68
N PRO A 106 4.85 -13.15 6.57
CA PRO A 106 6.09 -13.38 7.31
C PRO A 106 5.84 -14.18 8.61
N ALA A 107 6.90 -14.77 9.18
CA ALA A 107 6.88 -15.49 10.45
C ALA A 107 7.30 -14.62 11.66
N VAL A 108 7.52 -13.32 11.45
CA VAL A 108 7.92 -12.37 12.50
C VAL A 108 6.72 -11.84 13.28
N ASP A 109 6.97 -11.27 14.46
CA ASP A 109 5.94 -10.71 15.32
C ASP A 109 5.68 -9.22 15.05
N SER A 110 6.69 -8.53 14.49
CA SER A 110 6.64 -7.07 14.29
C SER A 110 7.58 -6.60 13.18
N PHE A 111 7.25 -5.47 12.56
CA PHE A 111 8.12 -4.74 11.65
C PHE A 111 8.69 -3.53 12.37
N ARG A 112 9.95 -3.18 12.10
CA ARG A 112 10.61 -2.00 12.63
C ARG A 112 10.74 -0.93 11.56
N THR A 113 10.50 0.33 11.92
CA THR A 113 10.89 1.53 11.17
C THR A 113 11.74 2.43 12.07
N PRO A 114 12.35 3.50 11.55
CA PRO A 114 12.97 4.53 12.39
C PRO A 114 11.99 5.23 13.34
N LEU A 115 10.67 5.17 13.10
CA LEU A 115 9.65 5.77 13.98
C LEU A 115 9.19 4.82 15.10
N GLY A 116 9.58 3.55 15.05
CA GLY A 116 9.26 2.56 16.08
C GLY A 116 8.83 1.21 15.52
N MET A 117 8.27 0.39 16.41
CA MET A 117 7.80 -0.95 16.11
C MET A 117 6.32 -0.95 15.74
N ILE A 118 5.92 -1.80 14.80
CA ILE A 118 4.51 -2.07 14.45
C ILE A 118 4.26 -3.57 14.59
N THR A 119 3.29 -3.94 15.41
CA THR A 119 2.95 -5.34 15.69
C THR A 119 2.12 -5.94 14.56
N LEU A 120 2.39 -7.20 14.22
CA LEU A 120 1.61 -7.94 13.25
C LEU A 120 0.34 -8.52 13.89
N ASP A 121 -0.74 -8.61 13.13
CA ASP A 121 -1.96 -9.27 13.59
C ASP A 121 -1.85 -10.80 13.38
N SER A 122 -1.15 -11.45 14.31
CA SER A 122 -0.89 -12.90 14.25
C SER A 122 -2.17 -13.73 14.20
N GLU A 123 -3.23 -13.31 14.91
CA GLU A 123 -4.51 -14.03 14.92
C GLU A 123 -5.18 -14.00 13.55
N LEU A 124 -5.17 -12.85 12.88
CA LEU A 124 -5.72 -12.75 11.52
C LEU A 124 -4.83 -13.46 10.50
N MET A 125 -3.51 -13.37 10.63
CA MET A 125 -2.58 -14.08 9.75
C MET A 125 -2.78 -15.60 9.83
N GLU A 126 -2.98 -16.15 11.02
CA GLU A 126 -3.27 -17.58 11.19
C GLU A 126 -4.60 -17.98 10.53
N LYS A 127 -5.65 -17.16 10.66
CA LYS A 127 -6.92 -17.38 9.95
C LYS A 127 -6.73 -17.38 8.44
N ILE A 128 -6.01 -16.39 7.89
CA ILE A 128 -5.71 -16.31 6.45
C ILE A 128 -5.01 -17.58 5.96
N LEU A 129 -4.00 -18.06 6.69
CA LEU A 129 -3.25 -19.27 6.32
C LEU A 129 -4.13 -20.54 6.35
N ASN A 130 -5.08 -20.61 7.27
CA ASN A 130 -6.02 -21.73 7.37
C ASN A 130 -7.08 -21.70 6.26
N ASP A 131 -7.55 -20.51 5.89
CA ASP A 131 -8.63 -20.34 4.91
C ASP A 131 -8.12 -20.39 3.45
N TYR A 132 -6.85 -20.06 3.20
CA TYR A 132 -6.31 -19.90 1.84
C TYR A 132 -4.99 -20.64 1.64
N SER A 133 -5.06 -21.83 1.02
CA SER A 133 -3.90 -22.69 0.73
C SER A 133 -2.88 -22.11 -0.27
N TRP A 134 -3.24 -21.06 -1.00
CA TRP A 134 -2.34 -20.34 -1.91
C TRP A 134 -1.51 -19.25 -1.21
N ILE A 135 -1.73 -19.03 0.09
CA ILE A 135 -0.97 -18.12 0.93
C ILE A 135 -0.10 -18.94 1.88
N ASN A 136 1.20 -18.65 1.90
CA ASN A 136 2.18 -19.40 2.68
C ASN A 136 3.03 -18.48 3.57
N VAL A 137 3.66 -19.04 4.58
CA VAL A 137 4.66 -18.31 5.38
C VAL A 137 6.02 -18.40 4.66
N ILE A 138 6.53 -17.26 4.17
CA ILE A 138 7.79 -17.19 3.41
C ILE A 138 8.56 -15.92 3.79
N ASP A 139 9.45 -16.02 4.78
CA ASP A 139 10.25 -14.88 5.26
C ASP A 139 11.14 -14.27 4.16
N GLN A 140 11.63 -15.09 3.21
CA GLN A 140 12.47 -14.62 2.11
C GLN A 140 11.75 -13.58 1.24
N ALA A 141 10.43 -13.75 1.02
CA ALA A 141 9.63 -12.80 0.26
C ALA A 141 9.51 -11.42 0.93
N HIS A 142 9.76 -11.34 2.25
CA HIS A 142 9.70 -10.10 3.04
C HIS A 142 11.08 -9.51 3.37
N SER A 143 12.13 -10.35 3.34
CA SER A 143 13.45 -10.03 3.89
C SER A 143 14.13 -8.82 3.23
N GLU A 144 13.96 -8.63 1.92
CA GLU A 144 14.52 -7.53 1.14
C GLU A 144 13.45 -6.71 0.41
N GLU A 145 12.17 -7.03 0.64
CA GLU A 145 11.06 -6.38 -0.04
C GLU A 145 10.75 -5.02 0.58
N HIS A 146 10.51 -4.02 -0.26
CA HIS A 146 10.35 -2.64 0.14
C HIS A 146 8.91 -2.13 0.01
N CYS A 147 8.11 -2.73 -0.89
CA CYS A 147 6.81 -2.19 -1.29
C CYS A 147 5.85 -1.99 -0.11
N LEU A 148 5.91 -2.84 0.91
CA LEU A 148 5.08 -2.72 2.12
C LEU A 148 5.75 -1.83 3.18
N GLU A 149 7.09 -1.86 3.28
CA GLU A 149 7.84 -1.10 4.29
C GLU A 149 7.68 0.40 4.12
N VAL A 150 7.74 0.89 2.87
CA VAL A 150 7.68 2.33 2.59
C VAL A 150 6.33 2.96 2.96
N GLN A 151 5.29 2.15 3.15
CA GLN A 151 3.96 2.58 3.60
C GLN A 151 3.89 2.81 5.11
N LEU A 152 4.78 2.17 5.88
CA LEU A 152 4.68 2.12 7.33
C LEU A 152 4.89 3.49 8.01
N PRO A 153 5.85 4.34 7.59
CA PRO A 153 6.00 5.65 8.21
C PRO A 153 4.77 6.55 8.02
N PHE A 154 4.10 6.48 6.86
CA PHE A 154 2.84 7.20 6.64
C PHE A 154 1.74 6.72 7.58
N LEU A 155 1.61 5.39 7.77
CA LEU A 155 0.64 4.82 8.72
C LEU A 155 0.93 5.26 10.17
N GLN A 156 2.20 5.24 10.60
CA GLN A 156 2.59 5.65 11.96
C GLN A 156 2.35 7.13 12.25
N GLU A 157 2.39 7.99 11.24
CA GLU A 157 2.13 9.43 11.40
C GLU A 157 0.64 9.79 11.24
N THR A 158 -0.18 8.87 10.73
CA THR A 158 -1.62 9.13 10.46
C THR A 158 -2.57 8.36 11.37
N LEU A 159 -2.15 7.20 11.88
CA LEU A 159 -2.92 6.34 12.79
C LEU A 159 -2.27 6.31 14.19
N ASN A 160 -3.08 6.02 15.21
CA ASN A 160 -2.58 5.88 16.58
C ASN A 160 -2.14 4.43 16.87
N GLU A 161 -3.04 3.62 17.43
CA GLU A 161 -2.76 2.22 17.75
C GLU A 161 -3.36 1.32 16.68
N PHE A 162 -2.50 0.57 15.98
CA PHE A 162 -2.92 -0.36 14.93
C PHE A 162 -1.99 -1.56 14.83
N LYS A 163 -2.51 -2.64 14.22
CA LYS A 163 -1.73 -3.81 13.78
C LYS A 163 -1.70 -3.89 12.26
N ILE A 164 -0.72 -4.62 11.73
CA ILE A 164 -0.61 -4.85 10.28
C ILE A 164 -0.69 -6.33 9.91
N VAL A 165 -1.19 -6.60 8.70
CA VAL A 165 -1.08 -7.90 8.02
C VAL A 165 -0.36 -7.65 6.68
N PRO A 166 0.98 -7.83 6.64
CA PRO A 166 1.77 -7.58 5.44
C PRO A 166 1.78 -8.80 4.52
N ILE A 167 1.15 -8.69 3.35
CA ILE A 167 1.02 -9.75 2.35
C ILE A 167 1.81 -9.34 1.10
N VAL A 168 2.91 -10.05 0.83
CA VAL A 168 3.62 -9.94 -0.45
C VAL A 168 2.92 -10.84 -1.46
N VAL A 169 2.55 -10.29 -2.61
CA VAL A 169 1.71 -10.96 -3.62
C VAL A 169 2.51 -11.18 -4.89
N GLY A 170 2.58 -12.44 -5.31
CA GLY A 170 3.11 -12.86 -6.61
C GLY A 170 1.99 -13.20 -7.58
N ASP A 171 2.30 -14.10 -8.53
CA ASP A 171 1.33 -14.54 -9.54
C ASP A 171 0.14 -15.24 -8.88
N SER A 172 -1.02 -14.57 -8.88
CA SER A 172 -2.19 -14.94 -8.09
C SER A 172 -3.50 -14.67 -8.85
N ASP A 173 -4.52 -15.46 -8.54
CA ASP A 173 -5.86 -15.28 -9.09
C ASP A 173 -6.58 -14.09 -8.44
N SER A 174 -7.16 -13.20 -9.25
CA SER A 174 -7.83 -11.99 -8.77
C SER A 174 -9.09 -12.27 -7.96
N GLU A 175 -9.80 -13.37 -8.23
CA GLU A 175 -10.99 -13.74 -7.47
C GLU A 175 -10.65 -14.24 -6.08
N LEU A 176 -9.58 -15.01 -5.94
CA LEU A 176 -9.07 -15.43 -4.63
C LEU A 176 -8.61 -14.24 -3.79
N LEU A 177 -7.90 -13.28 -4.40
CA LEU A 177 -7.52 -12.03 -3.75
C LEU A 177 -8.75 -11.21 -3.33
N ALA A 178 -9.74 -11.06 -4.22
CA ALA A 178 -10.96 -10.33 -3.92
C ALA A 178 -11.75 -10.98 -2.78
N GLN A 179 -11.87 -12.30 -2.77
CA GLN A 179 -12.53 -13.05 -1.70
C GLN A 179 -11.83 -12.84 -0.36
N MET A 180 -10.49 -12.92 -0.32
CA MET A 180 -9.70 -12.68 0.89
C MET A 180 -9.91 -11.27 1.42
N ILE A 181 -9.80 -10.25 0.55
CA ILE A 181 -10.03 -8.85 0.91
C ILE A 181 -11.42 -8.70 1.54
N LEU A 182 -12.46 -9.18 0.86
CA LEU A 182 -13.84 -9.02 1.33
C LEU A 182 -14.11 -9.73 2.66
N ASN A 183 -13.54 -10.92 2.86
CA ASN A 183 -13.77 -11.72 4.08
C ASN A 183 -13.11 -11.11 5.32
N TYR A 184 -12.03 -10.33 5.15
CA TYR A 184 -11.27 -9.75 6.27
C TYR A 184 -11.32 -8.23 6.33
N SER A 185 -12.25 -7.59 5.60
CA SER A 185 -12.45 -6.14 5.63
C SER A 185 -13.94 -5.76 5.74
N GLU A 186 -14.77 -6.59 6.38
CA GLU A 186 -16.20 -6.32 6.56
C GLU A 186 -16.48 -5.24 7.60
N ASP A 187 -15.62 -5.15 8.63
CA ASP A 187 -15.70 -4.11 9.65
C ASP A 187 -15.21 -2.74 9.14
N ASP A 188 -15.44 -1.68 9.92
CA ASP A 188 -15.04 -0.32 9.60
C ASP A 188 -13.73 0.12 10.29
N GLN A 189 -13.02 -0.82 10.92
CA GLN A 189 -11.74 -0.64 11.62
C GLN A 189 -10.56 -1.20 10.83
N THR A 190 -10.83 -1.92 9.74
CA THR A 190 -9.83 -2.52 8.86
C THR A 190 -9.68 -1.71 7.58
N LEU A 191 -8.47 -1.22 7.35
CA LEU A 191 -8.06 -0.54 6.13
C LEU A 191 -7.29 -1.51 5.23
N ILE A 192 -7.56 -1.48 3.93
CA ILE A 192 -6.71 -2.13 2.92
C ILE A 192 -5.75 -1.11 2.33
N VAL A 193 -4.48 -1.46 2.16
CA VAL A 193 -3.51 -0.64 1.43
C VAL A 193 -2.94 -1.47 0.29
N ILE A 194 -3.21 -1.06 -0.93
CA ILE A 194 -2.66 -1.62 -2.15
C ILE A 194 -1.44 -0.79 -2.55
N SER A 195 -0.27 -1.38 -2.47
CA SER A 195 1.01 -0.75 -2.75
C SER A 195 1.42 -1.04 -4.19
N THR A 196 1.41 -0.03 -5.06
CA THR A 196 1.77 -0.18 -6.48
C THR A 196 2.26 1.13 -7.11
N ASP A 197 3.38 1.07 -7.82
CA ASP A 197 3.75 2.03 -8.85
C ASP A 197 3.08 1.64 -10.19
N LEU A 198 3.02 2.56 -11.16
CA LEU A 198 2.39 2.37 -12.48
C LEU A 198 3.42 1.98 -13.55
N SER A 199 3.47 2.68 -14.69
CA SER A 199 4.40 2.37 -15.78
C SER A 199 5.87 2.53 -15.35
N HIS A 200 6.77 1.73 -15.93
CA HIS A 200 8.20 1.71 -15.58
C HIS A 200 9.11 1.93 -16.78
N TYR A 201 9.99 2.93 -16.67
CA TYR A 201 11.13 3.16 -17.55
C TYR A 201 10.81 3.48 -19.02
N HIS A 202 9.62 4.02 -19.28
CA HIS A 202 9.29 4.62 -20.57
C HIS A 202 9.70 6.10 -20.61
N ASP A 203 9.72 6.69 -21.81
CA ASP A 203 9.81 8.14 -21.92
C ASP A 203 8.57 8.82 -21.35
N TYR A 204 8.70 10.10 -21.02
CA TYR A 204 7.67 10.84 -20.30
C TYR A 204 6.28 10.77 -20.96
N GLN A 205 6.19 10.93 -22.28
CA GLN A 205 4.89 10.97 -22.95
C GLN A 205 4.24 9.59 -23.00
N ILE A 206 5.01 8.54 -23.30
CA ILE A 206 4.52 7.17 -23.28
C ILE A 206 4.05 6.80 -21.86
N SER A 207 4.82 7.15 -20.83
CA SER A 207 4.41 6.92 -19.44
C SER A 207 3.11 7.64 -19.10
N CYS A 208 2.95 8.92 -19.49
CA CYS A 208 1.69 9.62 -19.27
C CYS A 208 0.49 8.89 -19.89
N ASP A 209 0.61 8.41 -21.13
CA ASP A 209 -0.48 7.73 -21.83
C ASP A 209 -0.82 6.37 -21.19
N LEU A 210 0.19 5.59 -20.81
CA LEU A 210 0.04 4.31 -20.12
C LEU A 210 -0.55 4.49 -18.72
N ASP A 211 -0.06 5.46 -17.95
CA ASP A 211 -0.54 5.77 -16.61
C ASP A 211 -1.99 6.27 -16.63
N LEU A 212 -2.37 7.06 -17.64
CA LEU A 212 -3.76 7.48 -17.87
C LEU A 212 -4.67 6.29 -18.22
N SER A 213 -4.19 5.32 -19.00
CA SER A 213 -4.93 4.08 -19.30
C SER A 213 -5.13 3.25 -18.04
N THR A 214 -4.07 3.08 -17.25
CA THR A 214 -4.09 2.37 -15.97
C THR A 214 -5.03 3.03 -14.98
N ALA A 215 -4.98 4.36 -14.85
CA ALA A 215 -5.88 5.14 -14.02
C ALA A 215 -7.35 4.96 -14.43
N LYS A 216 -7.65 4.96 -15.74
CA LYS A 216 -9.02 4.68 -16.23
C LYS A 216 -9.50 3.29 -15.82
N ALA A 217 -8.65 2.27 -15.89
CA ALA A 217 -9.00 0.92 -15.47
C ALA A 217 -9.28 0.81 -13.97
N ILE A 218 -8.50 1.52 -13.15
CA ILE A 218 -8.71 1.64 -11.71
C ILE A 218 -10.04 2.34 -11.42
N GLU A 219 -10.28 3.50 -12.03
CA GLU A 219 -11.46 4.34 -11.82
C GLU A 219 -12.75 3.69 -12.33
N SER A 220 -12.67 2.84 -13.36
CA SER A 220 -13.82 2.11 -13.91
C SER A 220 -14.04 0.73 -13.27
N LEU A 221 -13.23 0.34 -12.29
CA LEU A 221 -13.28 -0.99 -11.66
C LEU A 221 -13.22 -2.13 -12.71
N SER A 222 -12.25 -2.02 -13.61
CA SER A 222 -12.03 -2.94 -14.74
C SER A 222 -10.70 -3.68 -14.61
N PRO A 223 -10.58 -4.65 -13.68
CA PRO A 223 -9.36 -5.43 -13.49
C PRO A 223 -8.89 -6.18 -14.76
N GLU A 224 -9.83 -6.52 -15.64
CA GLU A 224 -9.56 -7.17 -16.94
C GLU A 224 -8.77 -6.30 -17.92
N MET A 225 -8.76 -4.97 -17.75
CA MET A 225 -8.02 -4.04 -18.61
C MET A 225 -6.58 -3.82 -18.15
N LEU A 226 -6.23 -4.23 -16.93
CA LEU A 226 -4.87 -4.10 -16.40
C LEU A 226 -4.05 -5.31 -16.84
N LEU A 227 -2.88 -5.10 -17.42
CA LEU A 227 -1.85 -6.11 -17.66
C LEU A 227 -0.84 -6.17 -16.49
N PRO A 228 -0.09 -7.28 -16.31
CA PRO A 228 0.90 -7.36 -15.24
C PRO A 228 2.01 -6.28 -15.32
N GLU A 229 2.30 -5.77 -16.51
CA GLU A 229 3.30 -4.74 -16.77
C GLU A 229 2.81 -3.29 -16.56
N ASP A 230 1.49 -3.06 -16.50
CA ASP A 230 0.91 -1.71 -16.36
C ASP A 230 1.15 -1.12 -14.96
N ALA A 231 1.33 -1.98 -13.96
CA ALA A 231 1.57 -1.61 -12.57
C ALA A 231 2.35 -2.74 -11.88
N CYS A 232 3.39 -2.43 -11.11
CA CYS A 232 4.18 -3.49 -10.47
C CYS A 232 3.35 -4.34 -9.51
N GLY A 233 2.34 -3.75 -8.86
CA GLY A 233 1.34 -4.39 -8.01
C GLY A 233 0.06 -4.80 -8.76
N ALA A 234 0.12 -5.11 -10.05
CA ALA A 234 -1.07 -5.46 -10.85
C ALA A 234 -1.92 -6.59 -10.24
N TYR A 235 -1.31 -7.64 -9.67
CA TYR A 235 -2.04 -8.74 -9.04
C TYR A 235 -2.91 -8.31 -7.85
N PRO A 236 -2.35 -7.73 -6.76
CA PRO A 236 -3.16 -7.24 -5.65
C PRO A 236 -4.13 -6.14 -6.09
N LEU A 237 -3.74 -5.29 -7.05
CA LEU A 237 -4.62 -4.25 -7.60
C LEU A 237 -5.86 -4.85 -8.26
N ARG A 238 -5.71 -5.83 -9.16
CA ARG A 238 -6.85 -6.50 -9.82
C ARG A 238 -7.83 -7.11 -8.80
N GLY A 239 -7.30 -7.78 -7.77
CA GLY A 239 -8.14 -8.34 -6.70
C GLY A 239 -8.88 -7.27 -5.91
N ALA A 240 -8.22 -6.14 -5.62
CA ALA A 240 -8.84 -5.01 -4.93
C ALA A 240 -9.95 -4.34 -5.74
N LEU A 241 -9.74 -4.11 -7.04
CA LEU A 241 -10.78 -3.56 -7.93
C LEU A 241 -11.99 -4.49 -8.02
N LEU A 242 -11.75 -5.80 -8.07
CA LEU A 242 -12.81 -6.79 -8.11
C LEU A 242 -13.61 -6.84 -6.80
N ALA A 243 -12.94 -6.73 -5.65
CA ALA A 243 -13.59 -6.60 -4.35
C ALA A 243 -14.46 -5.33 -4.27
N ALA A 244 -13.90 -4.18 -4.68
CA ALA A 244 -14.62 -2.90 -4.73
C ALA A 244 -15.87 -2.98 -5.62
N LYS A 245 -15.75 -3.59 -6.82
CA LYS A 245 -16.87 -3.82 -7.74
C LYS A 245 -17.98 -4.66 -7.11
N LYS A 246 -17.63 -5.76 -6.42
CA LYS A 246 -18.60 -6.65 -5.76
C LYS A 246 -19.37 -5.97 -4.62
N ARG A 247 -18.77 -4.99 -3.95
CA ARG A 247 -19.40 -4.23 -2.85
C ARG A 247 -19.96 -2.88 -3.27
N ASN A 248 -19.94 -2.55 -4.57
CA ASN A 248 -20.33 -1.25 -5.13
C ASN A 248 -19.58 -0.08 -4.47
N TRP A 249 -18.30 -0.27 -4.14
CA TRP A 249 -17.46 0.80 -3.62
C TRP A 249 -17.04 1.75 -4.74
N HIS A 250 -16.70 2.98 -4.36
CA HIS A 250 -16.35 4.05 -5.27
C HIS A 250 -14.87 4.39 -5.18
N VAL A 251 -14.21 4.49 -6.34
CA VAL A 251 -12.79 4.84 -6.44
C VAL A 251 -12.67 6.32 -6.79
N HIS A 252 -11.84 7.03 -6.03
CA HIS A 252 -11.59 8.46 -6.23
C HIS A 252 -10.11 8.70 -6.43
N ARG A 253 -9.75 9.28 -7.58
CA ARG A 253 -8.38 9.71 -7.84
C ARG A 253 -8.05 10.96 -7.06
N LEU A 254 -6.86 10.98 -6.48
CA LEU A 254 -6.35 12.09 -5.69
C LEU A 254 -5.16 12.77 -6.36
N ASN A 255 -4.31 11.99 -7.02
CA ASN A 255 -3.15 12.48 -7.75
C ASN A 255 -2.68 11.46 -8.79
N LEU A 256 -2.12 11.94 -9.91
CA LEU A 256 -1.42 11.17 -10.92
C LEU A 256 -0.22 11.97 -11.44
N CYS A 257 0.98 11.42 -11.38
CA CYS A 257 2.21 12.05 -11.87
C CYS A 257 3.26 10.99 -12.20
N ASN A 258 4.48 11.41 -12.55
CA ASN A 258 5.62 10.50 -12.68
C ASN A 258 6.90 11.09 -12.07
N SER A 259 7.97 10.30 -12.04
CA SER A 259 9.26 10.72 -11.48
C SER A 259 9.86 11.96 -12.15
N GLY A 260 9.52 12.23 -13.42
CA GLY A 260 9.96 13.41 -14.16
C GLY A 260 9.21 14.71 -13.79
N ASP A 261 8.16 14.60 -12.98
CA ASP A 261 7.45 15.74 -12.36
C ASP A 261 7.93 16.03 -10.93
N THR A 262 8.84 15.20 -10.42
CA THR A 262 9.35 15.29 -9.06
C THR A 262 10.87 15.49 -9.05
N ALA A 263 11.64 14.48 -8.65
CA ALA A 263 13.10 14.57 -8.49
C ALA A 263 13.89 13.88 -9.63
N GLY A 264 13.21 13.28 -10.61
CA GLY A 264 13.83 12.55 -11.72
C GLY A 264 13.94 13.37 -13.01
N ASP A 265 14.71 12.85 -13.97
CA ASP A 265 14.69 13.36 -15.34
C ASP A 265 13.47 12.82 -16.13
N ARG A 266 13.27 13.32 -17.35
CA ARG A 266 12.13 12.97 -18.22
C ARG A 266 12.46 11.92 -19.29
N THR A 267 13.64 11.30 -19.22
CA THR A 267 14.10 10.34 -20.24
C THR A 267 13.61 8.92 -19.97
N ARG A 268 13.55 8.54 -18.69
CA ARG A 268 13.06 7.23 -18.23
C ARG A 268 12.36 7.41 -16.89
N VAL A 269 11.04 7.44 -16.90
CA VAL A 269 10.25 7.77 -15.72
C VAL A 269 9.53 6.56 -15.13
N VAL A 270 9.08 6.68 -13.89
CA VAL A 270 8.15 5.75 -13.24
C VAL A 270 6.87 6.51 -12.91
N GLY A 271 5.72 5.93 -13.25
CA GLY A 271 4.41 6.49 -13.00
C GLY A 271 3.92 6.26 -11.56
N TYR A 272 3.25 7.27 -11.00
CA TYR A 272 2.71 7.25 -9.64
C TYR A 272 1.27 7.73 -9.65
N GLY A 273 0.41 7.04 -8.90
CA GLY A 273 -0.94 7.52 -8.66
C GLY A 273 -1.40 7.18 -7.26
N SER A 274 -2.34 7.97 -6.76
CA SER A 274 -2.96 7.75 -5.45
C SER A 274 -4.48 7.83 -5.55
N TRP A 275 -5.14 6.85 -4.94
CA TRP A 275 -6.60 6.77 -4.88
C TRP A 275 -7.07 6.40 -3.47
N ILE A 276 -8.28 6.83 -3.14
CA ILE A 276 -9.07 6.28 -2.03
C ILE A 276 -10.25 5.50 -2.60
N VAL A 277 -10.64 4.43 -1.90
CA VAL A 277 -11.83 3.65 -2.20
C VAL A 277 -12.79 3.74 -1.03
N THR A 278 -14.03 4.14 -1.28
CA THR A 278 -15.03 4.43 -0.24
C THR A 278 -16.25 3.53 -0.40
N SER A 279 -16.90 3.16 0.71
CA SER A 279 -18.18 2.42 0.68
C SER A 279 -19.39 3.32 0.75
#